data_AF-A0A942V4W5-F1
#
_entry.id   AF-A0A942V4W5-F1
#
_cell.length_a   1.000
_cell.length_b   1.000
_cell.length_c   1.000
_cell.angle_alpha   90.00
_cell.angle_beta   90.00
_cell.angle_gamma   90.00
#
_symmetry.space_group_name_H-M   'P 1'
#
loop_
_entity.id
_entity.type
_entity.pdbx_description
1 polymer ?
#
loop_
_entity_poly.entity_id
_entity_poly.type
_entity_poly.pdbx_seq_one_letter_code
_entity_poly.pdbx_strand_id
1 'polypeptide(L)'
;KVGNVSEEASKLVDTTMESFFNGIKVIRDGVHLGNISYAIQKTAEDAGYSLVREFQGHGVGSNLHEEPSVPNRGKQGTGPILKKNMVIAIEPMVNIGHHSILIEEDNWTVITKDGSLSSHYEHTIAITNDGVEILTALEDDEIVNKYMSK
;
A
#
# COMPACT_ATOMS: atom_id res chain seq x y z
N LYS A 1 8.25 0.70 -15.44
CA LYS A 1 8.55 -0.59 -16.14
C LYS A 1 9.78 -0.35 -17.01
N VAL A 2 10.77 -1.25 -17.03
CA VAL A 2 12.02 -1.08 -17.80
C VAL A 2 11.92 -1.90 -19.09
N GLY A 3 11.79 -1.21 -20.23
CA GLY A 3 11.62 -1.87 -21.53
C GLY A 3 10.32 -2.68 -21.64
N ASN A 4 10.37 -3.76 -22.42
CA ASN A 4 9.26 -4.69 -22.57
C ASN A 4 9.25 -5.69 -21.41
N VAL A 5 8.14 -5.74 -20.68
CA VAL A 5 7.94 -6.65 -19.55
C VAL A 5 6.94 -7.75 -19.91
N SER A 6 6.95 -8.87 -19.18
CA SER A 6 5.91 -9.89 -19.32
C SER A 6 4.54 -9.34 -18.92
N GLU A 7 3.47 -9.93 -19.46
CA GLU A 7 2.09 -9.59 -19.08
C GLU A 7 1.86 -9.81 -17.58
N GLU A 8 2.42 -10.89 -17.02
CA GLU A 8 2.35 -11.21 -15.59
C GLU A 8 3.00 -10.11 -14.72
N ALA A 9 4.20 -9.65 -15.06
CA ALA A 9 4.88 -8.58 -14.35
C ALA A 9 4.13 -7.23 -14.51
N SER A 10 3.57 -6.97 -15.70
CA SER A 10 2.72 -5.79 -15.91
C SER A 10 1.51 -5.81 -14.99
N LYS A 11 0.79 -6.93 -14.95
CA LYS A 11 -0.42 -7.08 -14.14
C LYS A 11 -0.12 -6.98 -12.64
N LEU A 12 0.99 -7.55 -12.18
CA LEU A 12 1.43 -7.44 -10.79
C LEU A 12 1.63 -5.97 -10.37
N VAL A 13 2.35 -5.19 -11.19
CA VAL A 13 2.59 -3.76 -10.92
C VAL A 13 1.28 -2.99 -10.91
N ASP A 14 0.41 -3.21 -11.91
CA ASP A 14 -0.86 -2.51 -12.05
C ASP A 14 -1.79 -2.83 -10.86
N THR A 15 -1.88 -4.10 -10.43
CA THR A 15 -2.67 -4.50 -9.26
C THR A 15 -2.12 -3.96 -7.95
N THR A 16 -0.79 -3.89 -7.79
CA THR A 16 -0.17 -3.31 -6.58
C THR A 16 -0.56 -1.84 -6.43
N MET A 17 -0.43 -1.08 -7.51
CA MET A 17 -0.86 0.32 -7.59
C MET A 17 -2.37 0.48 -7.34
N GLU A 18 -3.20 -0.35 -7.98
CA GLU A 18 -4.66 -0.32 -7.76
C GLU A 18 -5.04 -0.62 -6.31
N SER A 19 -4.31 -1.52 -5.64
CA SER A 19 -4.56 -1.85 -4.24
C SER A 19 -4.32 -0.64 -3.32
N PHE A 20 -3.27 0.14 -3.57
CA PHE A 20 -3.03 1.41 -2.89
C PHE A 20 -4.20 2.38 -3.09
N PHE A 21 -4.59 2.64 -4.35
CA PHE A 21 -5.66 3.59 -4.65
C PHE A 21 -7.02 3.16 -4.09
N ASN A 22 -7.32 1.86 -4.10
CA ASN A 22 -8.53 1.34 -3.46
C ASN A 22 -8.47 1.44 -1.92
N GLY A 23 -7.28 1.28 -1.35
CA GLY A 23 -7.01 1.55 0.07
C GLY A 23 -7.35 2.99 0.46
N ILE A 24 -6.84 3.98 -0.27
CA ILE A 24 -7.03 5.39 0.13
C ILE A 24 -8.45 5.91 -0.09
N LYS A 25 -9.22 5.34 -1.03
CA LYS A 25 -10.61 5.75 -1.30
C LYS A 25 -11.55 5.60 -0.10
N VAL A 26 -11.21 4.74 0.87
CA VAL A 26 -12.05 4.52 2.05
C VAL A 26 -11.69 5.45 3.22
N ILE A 27 -10.62 6.24 3.07
CA ILE A 27 -10.10 7.12 4.11
C ILE A 27 -10.95 8.39 4.20
N ARG A 28 -11.33 8.74 5.42
CA ARG A 28 -11.92 10.02 5.84
C ARG A 28 -11.77 10.14 7.35
N ASP A 29 -12.05 11.31 7.93
CA ASP A 29 -12.01 11.47 9.37
C ASP A 29 -12.95 10.45 10.07
N GLY A 30 -12.45 9.78 11.11
CA GLY A 30 -13.24 8.87 11.94
C GLY A 30 -13.34 7.42 11.47
N VAL A 31 -12.74 7.03 10.33
CA VAL A 31 -12.74 5.61 9.92
C VAL A 31 -11.65 4.79 10.60
N HIS A 32 -11.87 3.49 10.72
CA HIS A 32 -10.89 2.56 11.23
C HIS A 32 -9.81 2.23 10.20
N LEU A 33 -8.54 2.20 10.63
CA LEU A 33 -7.38 1.86 9.79
C LEU A 33 -7.55 0.51 9.08
N GLY A 34 -8.12 -0.49 9.76
CA GLY A 34 -8.34 -1.81 9.19
C GLY A 34 -9.26 -1.82 7.96
N ASN A 35 -10.02 -0.74 7.70
CA ASN A 35 -10.75 -0.57 6.44
C ASN A 35 -9.80 -0.39 5.25
N ILE A 36 -8.72 0.37 5.42
CA ILE A 36 -7.68 0.56 4.39
C ILE A 36 -7.00 -0.77 4.12
N SER A 37 -6.51 -1.42 5.18
CA SER A 37 -5.81 -2.70 5.10
C SER A 37 -6.67 -3.78 4.45
N TYR A 38 -7.97 -3.80 4.74
CA TYR A 38 -8.91 -4.71 4.09
C TYR A 38 -9.12 -4.40 2.60
N ALA A 39 -9.20 -3.12 2.21
CA ALA A 39 -9.37 -2.74 0.81
C ALA A 39 -8.13 -3.06 -0.05
N ILE A 40 -6.93 -2.84 0.50
CA ILE A 40 -5.66 -3.28 -0.09
C ILE A 40 -5.68 -4.80 -0.25
N GLN A 41 -5.93 -5.52 0.85
CA GLN A 41 -5.97 -6.98 0.87
C GLN A 41 -6.91 -7.55 -0.18
N LYS A 42 -8.15 -7.06 -0.19
CA LYS A 42 -9.18 -7.52 -1.11
C LYS A 42 -8.76 -7.32 -2.56
N THR A 43 -8.16 -6.17 -2.90
CA THR A 43 -7.73 -5.89 -4.28
C THR A 43 -6.66 -6.88 -4.75
N ALA A 44 -5.65 -7.16 -3.93
CA ALA A 44 -4.60 -8.09 -4.29
C ALA A 44 -5.06 -9.56 -4.29
N GLU A 45 -5.80 -9.99 -3.26
CA GLU A 45 -6.27 -11.38 -3.12
C GLU A 45 -7.33 -11.73 -4.19
N ASP A 46 -8.23 -10.81 -4.56
CA ASP A 46 -9.20 -11.02 -5.65
C ASP A 46 -8.50 -11.17 -7.02
N ALA A 47 -7.32 -10.58 -7.18
CA ALA A 47 -6.50 -10.73 -8.39
C ALA A 47 -5.65 -12.01 -8.42
N GLY A 48 -5.69 -12.81 -7.34
CA GLY A 48 -4.94 -14.05 -7.20
C GLY A 48 -3.54 -13.90 -6.60
N TYR A 49 -3.23 -12.74 -6.01
CA TYR A 49 -1.92 -12.47 -5.41
C TYR A 49 -1.94 -12.61 -3.88
N SER A 50 -0.75 -12.65 -3.28
CA SER A 50 -0.58 -12.59 -1.82
C SER A 50 0.11 -11.30 -1.40
N LEU A 51 0.07 -10.97 -0.11
CA LEU A 51 0.74 -9.78 0.43
C LEU A 51 1.74 -10.17 1.50
N VAL A 52 2.89 -9.51 1.51
CA VAL A 52 3.89 -9.58 2.58
C VAL A 52 3.22 -9.21 3.92
N ARG A 53 3.60 -9.89 5.00
CA ARG A 53 2.95 -9.73 6.32
C ARG A 53 3.87 -9.13 7.38
N GLU A 54 5.16 -9.19 7.12
CA GLU A 54 6.24 -8.79 8.03
C GLU A 54 6.54 -7.29 7.92
N PHE A 55 6.16 -6.66 6.81
CA PHE A 55 6.32 -5.23 6.54
C PHE A 55 4.97 -4.55 6.31
N GLN A 56 4.93 -3.27 6.63
CA GLN A 56 3.72 -2.47 6.74
C GLN A 56 4.07 -0.99 6.57
N GLY A 57 3.07 -0.19 6.24
CA GLY A 57 3.19 1.26 6.35
C GLY A 57 3.25 1.75 7.78
N HIS A 58 3.39 3.05 7.91
CA HIS A 58 3.68 3.69 9.18
C HIS A 58 3.12 5.11 9.23
N GLY A 59 2.96 5.67 10.44
CA GLY A 59 2.89 7.10 10.62
C GLY A 59 4.21 7.74 10.22
N VAL A 60 4.15 8.95 9.67
CA VAL A 60 5.35 9.70 9.27
C VAL A 60 5.14 11.18 9.54
N GLY A 61 6.16 11.82 10.11
CA GLY A 61 6.07 13.21 10.52
C GLY A 61 7.38 13.70 11.11
N SER A 62 7.43 13.81 12.44
CA SER A 62 8.66 14.22 13.12
C SER A 62 9.70 13.10 13.14
N ASN A 63 9.25 11.85 13.12
CA ASN A 63 10.10 10.67 12.94
C ASN A 63 9.83 10.04 11.58
N LEU A 64 10.84 9.33 11.06
CA LEU A 64 10.72 8.59 9.80
C LEU A 64 9.62 7.53 9.89
N HIS A 65 9.67 6.69 10.92
CA HIS A 65 8.61 5.72 11.25
C HIS A 65 8.05 6.05 12.64
N GLU A 66 6.74 6.25 12.72
CA GLU A 66 5.99 6.43 13.97
C GLU A 66 4.63 5.73 13.90
N GLU A 67 3.89 5.70 15.01
CA GLU A 67 2.54 5.15 15.00
C GLU A 67 1.57 6.03 14.19
N PRO A 68 0.52 5.45 13.57
CA PRO A 68 0.16 4.04 13.65
C PRO A 68 0.93 3.18 12.65
N SER A 69 1.18 1.93 13.05
CA SER A 69 1.40 0.84 12.11
C SER A 69 0.25 0.74 11.08
N VAL A 70 0.57 0.61 9.79
CA VAL A 70 -0.41 0.53 8.68
C VAL A 70 -0.28 -0.79 7.91
N PRO A 71 -0.86 -1.90 8.41
CA PRO A 71 -0.74 -3.20 7.75
C PRO A 71 -1.37 -3.23 6.36
N ASN A 72 -0.79 -4.01 5.45
CA ASN A 72 -1.33 -4.25 4.11
C ASN A 72 -2.50 -5.27 4.09
N ARG A 73 -2.84 -5.84 5.25
CA ARG A 73 -3.95 -6.80 5.45
C ARG A 73 -4.70 -6.50 6.74
N GLY A 74 -6.02 -6.68 6.74
CA GLY A 74 -6.80 -6.34 7.92
C GLY A 74 -8.28 -6.68 7.81
N LYS A 75 -9.02 -6.29 8.86
CA LYS A 75 -10.46 -6.50 8.96
C LYS A 75 -11.17 -5.16 9.07
N GLN A 76 -12.27 -5.01 8.34
CA GLN A 76 -13.09 -3.80 8.42
C GLN A 76 -13.55 -3.53 9.86
N GLY A 77 -13.56 -2.25 10.26
CA GLY A 77 -13.97 -1.81 11.59
C GLY A 77 -12.97 -2.10 12.71
N THR A 78 -11.70 -2.39 12.39
CA THR A 78 -10.66 -2.71 13.38
C THR A 78 -9.46 -1.78 13.30
N GLY A 79 -8.65 -1.74 14.36
CA GLY A 79 -7.46 -0.89 14.44
C GLY A 79 -7.78 0.56 14.84
N PRO A 80 -6.75 1.43 14.89
CA PRO A 80 -6.89 2.82 15.29
C PRO A 80 -7.91 3.58 14.45
N ILE A 81 -8.55 4.57 15.05
CA ILE A 81 -9.42 5.51 14.33
C ILE A 81 -8.52 6.58 13.72
N LEU A 82 -8.61 6.72 12.41
CA LEU A 82 -7.93 7.75 11.66
C LEU A 82 -8.56 9.11 11.93
N LYS A 83 -7.71 10.13 12.04
CA LYS A 83 -8.10 11.50 12.32
C LYS A 83 -7.57 12.44 11.26
N LYS A 84 -8.33 13.50 11.00
CA LYS A 84 -7.87 14.64 10.21
C LYS A 84 -6.47 15.09 10.68
N ASN A 85 -5.62 15.47 9.73
CA ASN A 85 -4.22 15.90 9.90
C ASN A 85 -3.24 14.80 10.33
N MET A 86 -3.68 13.55 10.48
CA MET A 86 -2.74 12.43 10.54
C MET A 86 -2.06 12.27 9.18
N VAL A 87 -0.79 11.93 9.21
CA VAL A 87 0.03 11.65 8.02
C VAL A 87 0.56 10.23 8.14
N ILE A 88 0.31 9.43 7.11
CA ILE A 88 0.69 8.01 7.07
C ILE A 88 1.26 7.64 5.71
N ALA A 89 2.25 6.76 5.70
CA ALA A 89 2.68 6.01 4.53
C ALA A 89 1.80 4.77 4.36
N ILE A 90 1.31 4.57 3.15
CA ILE A 90 0.59 3.35 2.75
C ILE A 90 1.39 2.72 1.63
N GLU A 91 1.84 1.49 1.85
CA GLU A 91 2.94 0.89 1.09
C GLU A 91 2.70 -0.61 0.79
N PRO A 92 1.68 -0.96 -0.02
CA PRO A 92 1.39 -2.35 -0.38
C PRO A 92 2.56 -3.05 -1.06
N MET A 93 2.89 -4.23 -0.52
CA MET A 93 3.87 -5.18 -1.07
C MET A 93 3.13 -6.46 -1.48
N VAL A 94 3.02 -6.70 -2.79
CA VAL A 94 2.22 -7.77 -3.40
C VAL A 94 3.12 -8.78 -4.10
N ASN A 95 2.89 -10.07 -3.87
CA ASN A 95 3.66 -11.18 -4.43
C ASN A 95 2.80 -12.00 -5.39
N ILE A 96 3.41 -12.51 -6.46
CA ILE A 96 2.79 -13.52 -7.33
C ILE A 96 2.57 -14.83 -6.57
N GLY A 97 3.60 -15.29 -5.87
CA GLY A 97 3.59 -16.54 -5.12
C GLY A 97 3.06 -16.36 -3.70
N HIS A 98 3.76 -16.98 -2.74
CA HIS A 98 3.36 -16.98 -1.34
C HIS A 98 3.76 -15.68 -0.62
N HIS A 99 3.12 -15.42 0.52
CA HIS A 99 3.37 -14.22 1.33
C HIS A 99 4.72 -14.25 2.07
N SER A 100 5.39 -15.40 2.08
CA SER A 100 6.58 -15.61 2.92
C SER A 100 7.80 -14.94 2.29
N ILE A 101 8.60 -14.29 3.13
CA ILE A 101 9.84 -13.64 2.74
C ILE A 101 11.07 -14.34 3.32
N LEU A 102 12.24 -13.96 2.81
CA LEU A 102 13.55 -14.19 3.42
C LEU A 102 14.30 -12.86 3.46
N ILE A 103 15.05 -12.63 4.54
CA ILE A 103 16.02 -11.55 4.63
C ILE A 103 17.38 -12.17 4.30
N GLU A 104 18.08 -11.62 3.32
CA GLU A 104 19.38 -12.08 2.88
C GLU A 104 20.48 -11.82 3.91
N GLU A 105 21.67 -12.37 3.66
CA GLU A 105 22.82 -12.27 4.58
C GLU A 105 23.29 -10.84 4.85
N ASP A 106 22.96 -9.89 3.97
CA ASP A 106 23.23 -8.47 4.15
C ASP A 106 22.35 -7.80 5.21
N ASN A 107 21.33 -8.51 5.73
CA ASN A 107 20.33 -8.03 6.70
C ASN A 107 19.42 -6.89 6.19
N TRP A 108 19.38 -6.67 4.87
CA TRP A 108 18.60 -5.59 4.25
C TRP A 108 17.75 -6.07 3.08
N THR A 109 18.33 -6.89 2.20
CA THR A 109 17.63 -7.35 1.00
C THR A 109 16.55 -8.34 1.41
N VAL A 110 15.31 -8.01 1.03
CA VAL A 110 14.14 -8.87 1.26
C VAL A 110 13.74 -9.49 -0.06
N ILE A 111 13.65 -10.82 -0.09
CA ILE A 111 13.16 -11.57 -1.24
C ILE A 111 11.93 -12.39 -0.88
N THR A 112 11.14 -12.76 -1.89
CA THR A 112 10.11 -13.79 -1.72
C THR A 112 10.79 -15.14 -1.47
N LYS A 113 10.27 -15.91 -0.52
CA LYS A 113 10.86 -17.20 -0.15
C LYS A 113 10.81 -18.23 -1.28
N ASP A 114 9.87 -18.08 -2.21
CA ASP A 114 9.70 -18.96 -3.37
C ASP A 114 10.35 -18.43 -4.65
N GLY A 115 11.02 -17.28 -4.60
CA GLY A 115 11.67 -16.65 -5.76
C GLY A 115 10.71 -16.03 -6.77
N SER A 116 9.41 -15.93 -6.47
CA SER A 116 8.42 -15.27 -7.32
C SER A 116 8.59 -13.74 -7.32
N LEU A 117 8.05 -13.06 -8.34
CA LEU A 117 8.11 -11.59 -8.38
C LEU A 117 7.27 -10.96 -7.27
N SER A 118 7.78 -9.83 -6.76
CA SER A 118 7.08 -8.93 -5.85
C SER A 118 7.04 -7.53 -6.45
N SER A 119 6.01 -6.77 -6.10
CA SER A 119 5.87 -5.36 -6.46
C SER A 119 5.47 -4.55 -5.24
N HIS A 120 5.99 -3.33 -5.19
CA HIS A 120 5.79 -2.37 -4.12
C HIS A 120 5.27 -1.05 -4.71
N TYR A 121 4.34 -0.39 -4.02
CA TYR A 121 3.87 0.94 -4.37
C TYR A 121 3.60 1.73 -3.09
N GLU A 122 4.00 3.00 -3.04
CA GLU A 122 3.89 3.81 -1.82
C GLU A 122 3.56 5.26 -2.13
N HIS A 123 2.71 5.85 -1.28
CA HIS A 123 2.74 7.28 -1.04
C HIS A 123 2.53 7.61 0.44
N THR A 124 3.06 8.76 0.83
CA THR A 124 2.65 9.45 2.06
C THR A 124 1.39 10.26 1.78
N ILE A 125 0.37 10.09 2.63
CA ILE A 125 -0.89 10.81 2.52
C ILE A 125 -1.19 11.59 3.81
N ALA A 126 -1.84 12.74 3.66
CA ALA A 126 -2.45 13.49 4.75
C ALA A 126 -3.96 13.26 4.76
N ILE A 127 -4.52 12.95 5.92
CA ILE A 127 -5.96 12.72 6.08
C ILE A 127 -6.66 14.08 6.18
N THR A 128 -7.64 14.30 5.31
CA THR A 128 -8.48 15.51 5.30
C THR A 128 -9.84 15.20 5.92
N ASN A 129 -10.78 16.15 5.89
CA ASN A 129 -12.14 15.91 6.41
C ASN A 129 -12.83 14.77 5.63
N ASP A 130 -12.77 14.84 4.30
CA ASP A 130 -13.61 14.03 3.40
C ASP A 130 -12.80 13.09 2.50
N GLY A 131 -11.48 12.98 2.72
CA GLY A 131 -10.61 12.16 1.90
C GLY A 131 -9.15 12.27 2.30
N VAL A 132 -8.27 12.31 1.30
CA VAL A 132 -6.81 12.41 1.50
C VAL A 132 -6.19 13.40 0.51
N GLU A 133 -5.04 13.95 0.91
CA GLU A 133 -4.09 14.60 0.04
C GLU A 133 -2.86 13.69 -0.10
N ILE A 134 -2.38 13.46 -1.33
CA ILE A 134 -1.17 12.66 -1.57
C ILE A 134 0.02 13.61 -1.58
N LEU A 135 0.85 13.57 -0.53
CA LEU A 135 1.93 14.54 -0.30
C LEU A 135 3.16 14.29 -1.18
N THR A 136 3.30 13.07 -1.70
CA THR A 136 4.45 12.66 -2.54
C THR A 136 4.07 12.49 -4.02
N ALA A 137 2.89 12.96 -4.42
CA ALA A 137 2.51 13.02 -5.83
C ALA A 137 3.22 14.17 -6.55
N LEU A 138 3.54 13.99 -7.83
CA LEU A 138 3.94 15.09 -8.71
C LEU A 138 2.69 15.84 -9.18
N GLU A 139 2.83 17.14 -9.45
CA GLU A 139 1.70 17.99 -9.89
C GLU A 139 1.04 17.45 -11.18
N ASP A 140 1.86 16.99 -12.13
CA ASP A 140 1.41 16.45 -13.42
C ASP A 140 1.35 14.90 -13.45
N ASP A 141 1.19 14.25 -12.29
CA ASP A 141 1.11 12.79 -12.24
C ASP A 141 -0.23 12.28 -12.82
N GLU A 142 -0.19 11.81 -14.06
CA GLU A 142 -1.37 11.29 -14.78
C GLU A 142 -2.05 10.12 -14.07
N ILE A 143 -1.28 9.28 -13.36
CA ILE A 143 -1.83 8.13 -12.62
C ILE A 143 -2.61 8.66 -11.43
N VAL A 144 -1.97 9.48 -10.59
CA VAL A 144 -2.64 10.07 -9.43
C VAL A 144 -3.87 10.84 -9.86
N ASN A 145 -3.75 11.69 -10.88
CA ASN A 145 -4.87 12.47 -11.41
C ASN A 145 -6.02 11.56 -11.86
N LYS A 146 -5.75 10.47 -12.60
CA LYS A 146 -6.77 9.50 -13.02
C LYS A 146 -7.51 8.85 -11.84
N TYR A 147 -6.83 8.55 -10.75
CA TYR A 147 -7.44 7.87 -9.60
C TYR A 147 -8.09 8.84 -8.60
N MET A 148 -7.62 10.08 -8.53
CA MET A 148 -8.12 11.10 -7.59
C MET A 148 -9.19 12.03 -8.21
N SER A 149 -9.31 12.10 -9.55
CA SER A 149 -10.30 12.96 -10.24
C SER A 149 -11.73 12.40 -10.29
N LYS A 150 -12.12 11.55 -9.34
CA LYS A 150 -13.45 10.92 -9.26
C LYS A 150 -14.10 11.19 -7.92
#